data_AF-M0ZYU0-F1
#
_entry.id   AF-M0ZYU0-F1
#
_cell.length_a   1.000
_cell.length_b   1.000
_cell.length_c   1.000
_cell.angle_alpha   90.00
_cell.angle_beta   90.00
_cell.angle_gamma   90.00
#
_symmetry.space_group_name_H-M   'P 1'
#
loop_
_entity.id
_entity.type
_entity.pdbx_description
1 polymer ?
#
loop_
_entity_poly.entity_id
_entity_poly.type
_entity_poly.pdbx_seq_one_letter_code
_entity_poly.pdbx_strand_id
1 'polypeptide(L)'
;MELVPEEEMETSKQGGANTFADRRAKKIARFKRQRAAESKLLELKERKERRGRSTKASALSTPVESGEDDVLDDDGDEEREAWLTTISFALSKAFDLLEMLNKEEEMLFAIKEKQLQDGKKEFSQLVLDEHTKKVETWHRDAAARAPYTKPAAPITCATFAQDVIEGRANVSQAHEHKHKPLIFGPASLVGRNPTTEREKIAAQVFQPHYRLPTMSIEEAGLTEMNMMNKWQERNVKLMEEASSSWHRDAPKLRPGEEDDDAAQDKARAWDDWKDDNPRGAGNKKLTPCG
;
A
#
# COMPACT_ATOMS: atom_id res chain seq x y z
N MET A 1 27.87 -8.75 -29.04
CA MET A 1 27.03 -7.63 -28.61
C MET A 1 27.85 -6.37 -28.77
N GLU A 2 27.42 -5.48 -29.64
CA GLU A 2 28.03 -4.15 -29.74
C GLU A 2 27.59 -3.34 -28.51
N LEU A 3 28.54 -2.92 -27.67
CA LEU A 3 28.25 -2.26 -26.39
C LEU A 3 27.80 -0.80 -26.57
N VAL A 4 28.20 -0.19 -27.69
CA VAL A 4 27.86 1.18 -28.05
C VAL A 4 27.32 1.14 -29.48
N PRO A 5 26.06 1.52 -29.72
CA PRO A 5 25.52 1.62 -31.08
C PRO A 5 26.34 2.61 -31.92
N GLU A 6 26.65 2.25 -33.16
CA GLU A 6 27.40 3.11 -34.11
C GLU A 6 26.78 4.51 -34.23
N GLU A 7 25.45 4.60 -34.17
CA GLU A 7 24.68 5.85 -34.19
C GLU A 7 25.11 6.84 -33.08
N GLU A 8 25.42 6.35 -31.88
CA GLU A 8 25.86 7.18 -30.75
C GLU A 8 27.32 7.64 -30.95
N MET A 9 28.17 6.76 -31.51
CA MET A 9 29.56 7.08 -31.87
C MET A 9 29.62 8.16 -32.95
N GLU A 10 28.71 8.11 -33.92
CA GLU A 10 28.58 9.14 -34.95
C GLU A 10 28.09 10.46 -34.36
N THR A 11 27.15 10.46 -33.43
CA THR A 11 26.68 11.71 -32.80
C THR A 11 27.75 12.42 -31.96
N SER A 12 28.67 11.66 -31.35
CA SER A 12 29.79 12.23 -30.60
C SER A 12 30.84 12.85 -31.54
N LYS A 13 31.08 12.25 -32.71
CA LYS A 13 32.04 12.76 -33.71
C LYS A 13 31.48 13.90 -34.53
N GLN A 14 30.19 13.84 -34.83
CA GLN A 14 29.46 14.77 -35.66
C GLN A 14 28.72 15.72 -34.73
N GLY A 15 29.43 16.70 -34.16
CA GLY A 15 28.88 17.79 -33.34
C GLY A 15 27.96 18.74 -34.13
N GLY A 16 27.13 18.19 -35.03
CA GLY A 16 26.32 18.91 -36.01
C GLY A 16 24.82 18.80 -35.74
N ALA A 17 24.10 19.82 -36.19
CA ALA A 17 22.68 20.06 -35.99
C ALA A 17 21.77 18.91 -36.48
N ASN A 18 21.56 17.90 -35.64
CA ASN A 18 20.46 16.95 -35.81
C ASN A 18 19.13 17.71 -35.75
N THR A 19 18.21 17.45 -36.68
CA THR A 19 16.86 18.04 -36.63
C THR A 19 16.18 17.64 -35.32
N PHE A 20 15.22 18.44 -34.82
CA PHE A 20 14.51 18.13 -33.58
C PHE A 20 13.86 16.72 -33.62
N ALA A 21 13.40 16.30 -34.79
CA ALA A 21 12.85 14.96 -35.01
C ALA A 21 13.90 13.88 -34.78
N ASP A 22 15.11 14.06 -35.33
CA ASP A 22 16.21 13.10 -35.20
C ASP A 22 16.71 13.01 -33.75
N ARG A 23 16.81 14.14 -33.04
CA ARG A 23 17.18 14.16 -31.61
C ARG A 23 16.17 13.39 -30.77
N ARG A 24 14.87 13.61 -31.03
CA ARG A 24 13.79 12.91 -30.34
C ARG A 24 13.80 11.41 -30.66
N ALA A 25 13.99 11.04 -31.93
CA ALA A 25 14.07 9.64 -32.35
C ALA A 25 15.23 8.92 -31.64
N LYS A 26 16.42 9.55 -31.56
CA LYS A 26 17.59 9.05 -30.83
C LYS A 26 17.30 8.85 -29.34
N LYS A 27 16.69 9.83 -28.68
CA LYS A 27 16.29 9.72 -27.27
C LYS A 27 15.28 8.59 -27.03
N ILE A 28 14.32 8.41 -27.93
CA ILE A 28 13.35 7.31 -27.87
C ILE A 28 14.06 5.96 -28.06
N ALA A 29 15.02 5.88 -28.99
CA ALA A 29 15.81 4.67 -29.22
C ALA A 29 16.64 4.31 -27.98
N ARG A 30 17.33 5.28 -27.37
CA ARG A 30 18.04 5.11 -26.09
C ARG A 30 17.11 4.66 -24.97
N PHE A 31 15.95 5.30 -24.82
CA PHE A 31 14.97 4.91 -23.80
C PHE A 31 14.46 3.47 -24.00
N LYS A 32 14.18 3.06 -25.24
CA LYS A 32 13.79 1.68 -25.55
C LYS A 32 14.91 0.68 -25.22
N ARG A 33 16.16 1.00 -25.57
CA ARG A 33 17.34 0.19 -25.23
C ARG A 33 17.51 0.08 -23.71
N GLN A 34 17.34 1.19 -22.99
CA GLN A 34 17.39 1.22 -21.52
C GLN A 34 16.33 0.30 -20.92
N ARG A 35 15.08 0.40 -21.36
CA ARG A 35 13.99 -0.47 -20.88
C ARG A 35 14.22 -1.94 -21.20
N ALA A 36 14.75 -2.25 -22.38
CA ALA A 36 15.12 -3.62 -22.75
C ALA A 36 16.25 -4.16 -21.85
N ALA A 37 17.28 -3.35 -21.56
CA ALA A 37 18.37 -3.74 -20.66
C ALA A 37 17.88 -3.92 -19.21
N GLU A 38 17.00 -3.05 -18.71
CA GLU A 38 16.38 -3.19 -17.38
C GLU A 38 15.57 -4.48 -17.27
N SER A 39 14.74 -4.78 -18.27
CA SER A 39 13.95 -6.02 -18.32
C SER A 39 14.87 -7.25 -18.32
N LYS A 40 15.90 -7.24 -19.16
CA LYS A 40 16.86 -8.34 -19.28
C LYS A 40 17.66 -8.58 -17.99
N LEU A 41 18.06 -7.51 -17.30
CA LEU A 41 18.73 -7.61 -16.00
C LEU A 41 17.79 -8.18 -14.93
N LEU A 42 16.50 -7.86 -14.97
CA LEU A 42 15.51 -8.43 -14.06
C LEU A 42 15.33 -9.93 -14.32
N GLU A 43 15.19 -10.33 -15.58
CA GLU A 43 15.10 -11.75 -15.97
C GLU A 43 16.34 -12.55 -15.57
N LEU A 44 17.54 -12.01 -15.76
CA LEU A 44 18.79 -12.65 -15.34
C LEU A 44 18.87 -12.81 -13.81
N LYS A 45 18.45 -11.78 -13.05
CA LYS A 45 18.37 -11.87 -11.58
C LYS A 45 17.39 -12.93 -11.12
N GLU A 46 16.21 -12.98 -11.73
CA GLU A 46 15.17 -13.94 -11.39
C GLU A 46 15.61 -15.39 -11.74
N ARG A 47 16.29 -15.58 -12.87
CA ARG A 47 16.88 -16.86 -13.26
C ARG A 47 17.96 -17.31 -12.27
N LYS A 48 18.87 -16.40 -11.87
CA LYS A 48 19.89 -16.66 -10.83
C LYS A 48 19.25 -17.01 -9.49
N GLU A 49 18.16 -16.34 -9.11
CA GLU A 49 17.43 -16.64 -7.88
C GLU A 49 16.74 -18.01 -7.92
N ARG A 50 16.12 -18.39 -9.04
CA ARG A 50 15.52 -19.72 -9.22
C ARG A 50 16.58 -20.83 -9.09
N ARG A 51 17.73 -20.67 -9.74
CA ARG A 51 18.85 -21.61 -9.59
C ARG A 51 19.35 -21.67 -8.15
N GLY A 52 19.57 -20.52 -7.52
CA GLY A 52 20.01 -20.44 -6.13
C GLY A 52 19.03 -21.07 -5.13
N ARG A 53 17.73 -21.07 -5.41
CA ARG A 53 16.73 -21.80 -4.60
C ARG A 53 16.77 -23.31 -4.87
N SER A 54 16.94 -23.73 -6.12
CA SER A 54 17.06 -25.14 -6.50
C SER A 54 18.31 -25.80 -5.91
N THR A 55 19.47 -25.13 -5.98
CA THR A 55 20.72 -25.65 -5.41
C THR A 55 20.64 -25.76 -3.89
N LYS A 56 20.07 -24.75 -3.21
CA LYS A 56 19.81 -24.80 -1.76
C LYS A 56 18.84 -25.91 -1.36
N ALA A 57 17.78 -26.13 -2.14
CA ALA A 57 16.83 -27.22 -1.89
C ALA A 57 17.47 -28.60 -2.11
N SER A 58 18.32 -28.74 -3.15
CA SER A 58 19.06 -29.98 -3.42
C SER A 58 20.05 -30.31 -2.30
N ALA A 59 20.85 -29.32 -1.86
CA ALA A 59 21.81 -29.49 -0.76
C ALA A 59 21.16 -29.84 0.59
N LEU A 60 19.90 -29.43 0.81
CA LEU A 60 19.14 -29.81 2.01
C LEU A 60 18.59 -31.25 1.95
N SER A 61 18.49 -31.85 0.75
CA SER A 61 17.87 -33.16 0.54
C SER A 61 18.86 -34.33 0.40
N THR A 62 20.13 -34.05 0.11
CA THR A 62 21.18 -35.06 -0.02
C THR A 62 21.91 -35.26 1.31
N PRO A 63 21.93 -36.47 1.92
CA PRO A 63 22.78 -36.77 3.06
C PRO A 63 24.25 -36.55 2.69
N VAL A 64 25.01 -35.90 3.58
CA VAL A 64 26.43 -35.58 3.40
C VAL A 64 27.24 -36.86 3.24
N GLU A 65 27.45 -37.29 2.00
CA GLU A 65 28.51 -38.24 1.64
C GLU A 65 29.64 -37.44 0.99
N SER A 66 30.78 -37.46 1.67
CA SER A 66 32.00 -36.73 1.33
C SER A 66 32.57 -37.25 0.01
N GLY A 67 32.29 -36.55 -1.08
CA GLY A 67 32.89 -36.78 -2.39
C GLY A 67 32.92 -35.47 -3.17
N GLU A 68 34.10 -34.86 -3.22
CA GLU A 68 34.40 -33.61 -3.91
C GLU A 68 34.29 -33.80 -5.43
N ASP A 69 33.09 -33.61 -5.99
CA ASP A 69 32.94 -33.19 -7.38
C ASP A 69 32.42 -31.76 -7.34
N ASP A 70 33.35 -30.80 -7.26
CA ASP A 70 33.13 -29.41 -7.63
C ASP A 70 32.72 -29.40 -9.12
N VAL A 71 31.44 -29.64 -9.38
CA VAL A 71 30.83 -29.35 -10.67
C VAL A 71 30.98 -27.85 -10.85
N LEU A 72 32.02 -27.46 -11.59
CA LEU A 72 32.29 -26.09 -11.98
C LEU A 72 31.03 -25.53 -12.61
N ASP A 73 30.31 -24.71 -11.85
CA ASP A 73 29.10 -24.04 -12.26
C ASP A 73 29.40 -23.32 -13.59
N ASP A 74 28.71 -23.70 -14.66
CA ASP A 74 28.71 -23.02 -15.96
C ASP A 74 27.94 -21.67 -15.85
N ASP A 75 28.15 -20.95 -14.75
CA ASP A 75 27.58 -19.64 -14.45
C ASP A 75 28.37 -18.51 -15.14
N GLY A 76 29.55 -18.80 -15.69
CA GLY A 76 30.44 -17.81 -16.30
C GLY A 76 29.78 -17.05 -17.46
N ASP A 77 29.01 -17.74 -18.30
CA ASP A 77 28.33 -17.12 -19.44
C ASP A 77 27.16 -16.22 -19.02
N GLU A 78 26.41 -16.62 -17.99
CA GLU A 78 25.31 -15.81 -17.46
C GLU A 78 25.80 -14.59 -16.68
N GLU A 79 26.87 -14.73 -15.91
CA GLU A 79 27.50 -13.60 -15.23
C GLU A 79 28.10 -12.63 -16.24
N ARG A 80 28.75 -13.14 -17.28
CA ARG A 80 29.25 -12.32 -18.39
C ARG A 80 28.12 -11.58 -19.08
N GLU A 81 26.98 -12.23 -19.31
CA GLU A 81 25.80 -11.57 -19.89
C GLU A 81 25.22 -10.49 -18.96
N ALA A 82 25.16 -10.74 -17.66
CA ALA A 82 24.73 -9.76 -16.66
C ALA A 82 25.66 -8.53 -16.60
N TRP A 83 26.97 -8.75 -16.67
CA TRP A 83 27.96 -7.67 -16.72
C TRP A 83 27.86 -6.86 -18.00
N LEU A 84 27.79 -7.51 -19.17
CA LEU A 84 27.66 -6.83 -20.46
C LEU A 84 26.38 -6.00 -20.55
N THR A 85 25.26 -6.54 -20.07
CA THR A 85 23.99 -5.81 -20.03
C THR A 85 24.03 -4.62 -19.06
N THR A 86 24.65 -4.79 -17.89
CA THR A 86 24.87 -3.69 -16.92
C THR A 86 25.74 -2.58 -17.52
N ILE A 87 26.82 -2.93 -18.22
CA ILE A 87 27.69 -1.96 -18.90
C ILE A 87 26.91 -1.22 -19.99
N SER A 88 26.13 -1.93 -20.82
CA SER A 88 25.31 -1.31 -21.87
C SER A 88 24.24 -0.34 -21.31
N PHE A 89 23.65 -0.68 -20.16
CA PHE A 89 22.71 0.15 -19.45
C PHE A 89 23.38 1.42 -18.91
N ALA A 90 24.54 1.26 -18.25
CA ALA A 90 25.30 2.37 -17.70
C ALA A 90 25.77 3.34 -18.80
N LEU A 91 26.21 2.82 -19.95
CA LEU A 91 26.58 3.63 -21.12
C LEU A 91 25.40 4.45 -21.64
N SER A 92 24.25 3.82 -21.82
CA SER A 92 23.02 4.53 -22.27
C SER A 92 22.65 5.68 -21.33
N LYS A 93 22.73 5.44 -20.03
CA LYS A 93 22.48 6.46 -19.00
C LYS A 93 23.55 7.57 -19.02
N ALA A 94 24.82 7.23 -19.24
CA ALA A 94 25.91 8.19 -19.34
C ALA A 94 25.71 9.16 -20.53
N PHE A 95 25.26 8.67 -21.67
CA PHE A 95 24.95 9.53 -22.83
C PHE A 95 23.81 10.52 -22.55
N ASP A 96 22.73 10.07 -21.90
CA ASP A 96 21.63 10.96 -21.52
C ASP A 96 22.08 12.02 -20.49
N LEU A 97 22.94 11.65 -19.54
CA LEU A 97 23.51 12.59 -18.57
C LEU A 97 24.47 13.58 -19.24
N LEU A 98 25.28 13.14 -20.20
CA LEU A 98 26.18 14.02 -20.95
C LEU A 98 25.40 15.07 -21.75
N GLU A 99 24.29 14.68 -22.38
CA GLU A 99 23.41 15.63 -23.09
C GLU A 99 22.82 16.68 -22.13
N MET A 100 22.50 16.30 -20.90
CA MET A 100 22.01 17.23 -19.87
C MET A 100 23.11 18.18 -19.39
N LEU A 101 24.30 17.65 -19.09
CA LEU A 101 25.44 18.45 -18.63
C LEU A 101 25.89 19.47 -19.68
N ASN A 102 25.92 19.11 -20.96
CA ASN A 102 26.26 20.05 -22.03
C ASN A 102 25.27 21.23 -22.09
N LYS A 103 23.97 20.98 -21.91
CA LYS A 103 22.96 22.05 -21.87
C LYS A 103 23.12 22.93 -20.63
N GLU A 104 23.43 22.34 -19.49
CA GLU A 104 23.73 23.08 -18.26
C GLU A 104 24.97 23.95 -18.43
N GLU A 105 26.03 23.44 -19.05
CA GLU A 105 27.23 24.20 -19.39
C GLU A 105 26.93 25.39 -20.31
N GLU A 106 26.17 25.18 -21.38
CA GLU A 106 25.73 26.25 -22.29
C GLU A 106 24.94 27.35 -21.53
N MET A 107 24.01 26.96 -20.66
CA MET A 107 23.23 27.90 -19.85
C MET A 107 24.11 28.66 -18.86
N LEU A 108 25.03 27.98 -18.18
CA LEU A 108 25.96 28.60 -17.24
C LEU A 108 26.94 29.54 -17.94
N PHE A 109 27.40 29.19 -19.14
CA PHE A 109 28.23 30.06 -19.97
C PHE A 109 27.47 31.34 -20.35
N ALA A 110 26.21 31.21 -20.80
CA ALA A 110 25.36 32.35 -21.13
C ALA A 110 25.11 33.26 -19.90
N ILE A 111 24.94 32.67 -18.71
CA ILE A 111 24.81 33.42 -17.45
C ILE A 111 26.12 34.17 -17.14
N LYS A 112 27.27 33.50 -17.28
CA LYS A 112 28.58 34.11 -17.04
C LYS A 112 28.86 35.27 -18.01
N GLU A 113 28.47 35.12 -19.28
CA GLU A 113 28.58 36.18 -20.29
C GLU A 113 27.72 37.39 -19.92
N LYS A 114 26.45 37.17 -19.53
CA LYS A 114 25.58 38.25 -19.02
C LYS A 114 26.13 38.93 -17.78
N GLN A 115 26.71 38.17 -16.85
CA GLN A 115 27.38 38.74 -15.67
C GLN A 115 28.60 39.62 -16.01
N LEU A 116 29.29 39.33 -17.12
CA LEU A 116 30.40 40.15 -17.61
C LEU A 116 29.91 41.42 -18.31
N GLN A 117 28.78 41.37 -19.03
CA GLN A 117 28.19 42.51 -19.72
C GLN A 117 27.49 43.49 -18.76
N ASP A 118 26.65 42.99 -17.86
CA ASP A 118 25.82 43.82 -16.95
C ASP A 118 26.50 44.05 -15.58
N GLY A 119 27.60 43.36 -15.29
CA GLY A 119 28.20 43.36 -13.96
C GLY A 119 27.41 42.56 -12.93
N LYS A 120 28.10 42.02 -11.91
CA LYS A 120 27.52 41.06 -10.95
C LYS A 120 26.30 41.57 -10.17
N LYS A 121 26.26 42.88 -9.86
CA LYS A 121 25.20 43.50 -9.05
C LYS A 121 23.93 43.72 -9.86
N GLU A 122 24.04 44.22 -11.08
CA GLU A 122 22.88 44.49 -11.94
C GLU A 122 22.25 43.18 -12.41
N PHE A 123 23.06 42.17 -12.74
CA PHE A 123 22.55 40.83 -13.05
C PHE A 123 21.74 40.22 -11.90
N SER A 124 22.24 40.31 -10.66
CA SER A 124 21.53 39.78 -9.49
C SER A 124 20.20 40.49 -9.25
N GLN A 125 20.16 41.81 -9.46
CA GLN A 125 18.94 42.60 -9.35
C GLN A 125 17.94 42.26 -10.45
N LEU A 126 18.39 42.11 -11.71
CA LEU A 126 17.55 41.69 -12.83
C LEU A 126 16.94 40.30 -12.62
N VAL A 127 17.70 39.34 -12.07
CA VAL A 127 17.19 38.00 -11.74
C VAL A 127 16.11 38.05 -10.66
N LEU A 128 16.31 38.88 -9.62
CA LEU A 128 15.30 39.08 -8.58
C LEU A 128 14.03 39.73 -9.14
N ASP A 129 14.17 40.74 -9.99
CA ASP A 129 13.05 41.40 -10.67
C ASP A 129 12.32 40.46 -11.64
N GLU A 130 13.03 39.51 -12.27
CA GLU A 130 12.39 38.50 -13.10
C GLU A 130 11.59 37.49 -12.27
N HIS A 131 12.12 37.11 -11.10
CA HIS A 131 11.45 36.21 -10.17
C HIS A 131 10.19 36.85 -9.58
N THR A 132 10.25 38.12 -9.16
CA THR A 132 9.06 38.84 -8.67
C THR A 132 7.99 38.93 -9.75
N LYS A 133 8.34 39.26 -10.99
CA LYS A 133 7.39 39.24 -12.13
C LYS A 133 6.78 37.87 -12.38
N LYS A 134 7.55 36.78 -12.30
CA LYS A 134 7.04 35.40 -12.43
C LYS A 134 6.06 35.04 -11.31
N VAL A 135 6.35 35.46 -10.09
CA VAL A 135 5.47 35.26 -8.93
C VAL A 135 4.18 36.07 -9.09
N GLU A 136 4.29 37.35 -9.47
CA GLU A 136 3.15 38.22 -9.72
C GLU A 136 2.24 37.69 -10.83
N THR A 137 2.83 37.24 -11.95
CA THR A 137 2.06 36.63 -13.05
C THR A 137 1.40 35.33 -12.63
N TRP A 138 2.08 34.48 -11.86
CA TRP A 138 1.47 33.27 -11.30
C TRP A 138 0.28 33.59 -10.38
N HIS A 139 0.43 34.57 -9.48
CA HIS A 139 -0.67 35.01 -8.61
C HIS A 139 -1.83 35.60 -9.41
N ARG A 140 -1.52 36.38 -10.45
CA ARG A 140 -2.53 36.97 -11.35
C ARG A 140 -3.30 35.90 -12.11
N ASP A 141 -2.59 34.91 -12.66
CA ASP A 141 -3.17 33.78 -13.38
C ASP A 141 -3.98 32.88 -12.45
N ALA A 142 -3.48 32.62 -11.23
CA ALA A 142 -4.21 31.87 -10.22
C ALA A 142 -5.50 32.60 -9.79
N ALA A 143 -5.43 33.92 -9.57
CA ALA A 143 -6.60 34.74 -9.25
C ALA A 143 -7.61 34.78 -10.41
N ALA A 144 -7.14 34.86 -11.66
CA ALA A 144 -7.99 34.80 -12.84
C ALA A 144 -8.64 33.41 -13.02
N ARG A 145 -7.96 32.34 -12.64
CA ARG A 145 -8.47 30.95 -12.70
C ARG A 145 -9.39 30.61 -11.54
N ALA A 146 -9.18 31.15 -10.35
CA ALA A 146 -9.96 30.87 -9.13
C ALA A 146 -11.50 30.87 -9.32
N PRO A 147 -12.13 31.82 -10.03
CA PRO A 147 -13.58 31.79 -10.25
C PRO A 147 -14.05 30.67 -11.20
N TYR A 148 -13.17 30.17 -12.07
CA TYR A 148 -13.49 29.12 -13.05
C TYR A 148 -13.03 27.72 -12.60
N THR A 149 -12.12 27.65 -11.61
CA THR A 149 -11.76 26.38 -10.98
C THR A 149 -12.91 25.93 -10.11
N LYS A 150 -13.69 24.97 -10.61
CA LYS A 150 -14.63 24.23 -9.75
C LYS A 150 -13.79 23.54 -8.68
N PRO A 151 -14.01 23.80 -7.38
CA PRO A 151 -13.40 22.97 -6.35
C PRO A 151 -13.80 21.54 -6.65
N ALA A 152 -12.85 20.60 -6.59
CA ALA A 152 -13.18 19.19 -6.68
C ALA A 152 -14.32 18.94 -5.70
N ALA A 153 -15.45 18.41 -6.21
CA ALA A 153 -16.58 18.14 -5.35
C ALA A 153 -16.05 17.31 -4.18
N PRO A 154 -16.23 17.76 -2.92
CA PRO A 154 -15.81 16.94 -1.80
C PRO A 154 -16.50 15.60 -1.98
N ILE A 155 -15.70 14.52 -2.05
CA ILE A 155 -16.24 13.17 -1.98
C ILE A 155 -16.82 13.09 -0.57
N THR A 156 -18.11 13.39 -0.45
CA THR A 156 -18.79 13.29 0.83
C THR A 156 -18.83 11.81 1.19
N CYS A 157 -18.73 11.49 2.48
CA CYS A 157 -18.80 10.10 2.97
C CYS A 157 -20.00 9.35 2.37
N ALA A 158 -21.11 10.06 2.14
CA ALA A 158 -22.30 9.54 1.48
C ALA A 158 -22.08 9.07 0.03
N THR A 159 -21.40 9.84 -0.82
CA THR A 159 -21.14 9.43 -2.22
C THR A 159 -20.10 8.32 -2.31
N PHE A 160 -19.06 8.34 -1.45
CA PHE A 160 -18.11 7.21 -1.38
C PHE A 160 -18.78 5.93 -0.91
N ALA A 161 -19.61 6.01 0.14
CA ALA A 161 -20.37 4.86 0.62
C ALA A 161 -21.30 4.30 -0.46
N GLN A 162 -21.96 5.19 -1.21
CA GLN A 162 -22.80 4.80 -2.36
C GLN A 162 -21.98 4.11 -3.46
N ASP A 163 -20.82 4.64 -3.85
CA ASP A 163 -19.95 4.03 -4.87
C ASP A 163 -19.32 2.71 -4.42
N VAL A 164 -19.07 2.53 -3.12
CA VAL A 164 -18.65 1.26 -2.52
C VAL A 164 -19.78 0.23 -2.59
N ILE A 165 -21.02 0.63 -2.28
CA ILE A 165 -22.20 -0.24 -2.38
C ILE A 165 -22.50 -0.59 -3.85
N GLU A 166 -22.31 0.35 -4.77
CA GLU A 166 -22.50 0.18 -6.22
C GLU A 166 -21.30 -0.49 -6.92
N GLY A 167 -20.24 -0.86 -6.18
CA GLY A 167 -19.07 -1.58 -6.69
C GLY A 167 -18.15 -0.77 -7.61
N ARG A 168 -18.32 0.55 -7.66
CA ARG A 168 -17.48 1.47 -8.45
C ARG A 168 -16.21 1.90 -7.73
N ALA A 169 -16.14 1.71 -6.41
CA ALA A 169 -14.99 2.01 -5.57
C ALA A 169 -14.69 0.88 -4.60
N ASN A 170 -13.41 0.64 -4.31
CA ASN A 170 -12.99 -0.30 -3.27
C ASN A 170 -12.78 0.44 -1.94
N VAL A 171 -13.19 -0.18 -0.82
CA VAL A 171 -12.94 0.36 0.54
C VAL A 171 -11.45 0.57 0.82
N SER A 172 -10.58 -0.20 0.17
CA SER A 172 -9.11 -0.08 0.23
C SER A 172 -8.56 1.08 -0.58
N GLN A 173 -9.35 1.71 -1.44
CA GLN A 173 -8.98 2.91 -2.19
C GLN A 173 -9.13 4.13 -1.25
N ALA A 174 -8.42 4.08 -0.13
CA ALA A 174 -8.29 5.19 0.79
C ALA A 174 -7.65 6.35 0.02
N HIS A 175 -8.40 7.41 -0.18
CA HIS A 175 -7.83 8.66 -0.66
C HIS A 175 -6.94 9.18 0.47
N GLU A 176 -5.62 9.17 0.28
CA GLU A 176 -4.66 9.73 1.23
C GLU A 176 -4.83 11.26 1.29
N HIS A 177 -5.83 11.72 2.04
CA HIS A 177 -5.93 13.12 2.39
C HIS A 177 -4.94 13.38 3.53
N LYS A 178 -3.75 13.88 3.19
CA LYS A 178 -2.80 14.38 4.20
C LYS A 178 -3.42 15.59 4.92
N HIS A 179 -4.19 15.33 5.97
CA HIS A 179 -4.72 16.36 6.83
C HIS A 179 -3.56 16.98 7.62
N LYS A 180 -3.17 18.20 7.25
CA LYS A 180 -2.34 19.01 8.14
C LYS A 180 -3.20 19.36 9.36
N PRO A 181 -2.76 19.07 10.60
CA PRO A 181 -3.51 19.50 11.77
C PRO A 181 -3.72 21.01 11.70
N LEU A 182 -4.93 21.46 12.01
CA LEU A 182 -5.23 22.89 12.13
C LEU A 182 -4.38 23.47 13.26
N ILE A 183 -3.27 24.09 12.87
CA ILE A 183 -2.33 24.74 13.76
C ILE A 183 -2.88 26.13 14.07
N PHE A 184 -3.36 26.33 15.31
CA PHE A 184 -3.78 27.62 15.82
C PHE A 184 -2.66 28.27 16.64
N GLY A 185 -2.35 29.53 16.35
CA GLY A 185 -1.30 30.29 17.00
C GLY A 185 -0.08 30.55 16.12
N PRO A 186 0.86 31.41 16.56
CA PRO A 186 2.05 31.76 15.81
C PRO A 186 2.93 30.53 15.53
N ALA A 187 3.33 30.34 14.27
CA ALA A 187 4.07 29.16 13.79
C ALA A 187 5.41 28.91 14.52
N SER A 188 6.00 29.93 15.16
CA SER A 188 7.21 29.81 15.97
C SER A 188 7.02 29.09 17.30
N LEU A 189 5.77 29.00 17.78
CA LEU A 189 5.40 28.41 19.07
C LEU A 189 4.60 27.13 18.93
N VAL A 190 4.01 26.87 17.77
CA VAL A 190 3.18 25.69 17.56
C VAL A 190 4.06 24.45 17.38
N GLY A 191 3.84 23.44 18.23
CA GLY A 191 4.63 22.20 18.27
C GLY A 191 5.83 22.26 19.22
N ARG A 192 6.05 23.39 19.91
CA ARG A 192 7.10 23.55 20.94
C ARG A 192 6.45 23.83 22.30
N ASN A 193 7.01 23.26 23.36
CA ASN A 193 6.61 23.63 24.73
C ASN A 193 7.12 25.05 25.04
N PRO A 194 6.25 26.04 25.31
CA PRO A 194 6.67 27.40 25.59
C PRO A 194 7.46 27.46 26.90
N THR A 195 8.65 28.05 26.84
CA THR A 195 9.58 28.09 27.99
C THR A 195 9.48 29.40 28.75
N THR A 196 9.21 30.51 28.06
CA THR A 196 9.13 31.85 28.65
C THR A 196 7.68 32.29 28.86
N GLU A 197 7.40 33.14 29.86
CA GLU A 197 6.05 33.68 30.11
C GLU A 197 5.46 34.41 28.90
N ARG A 198 6.28 35.18 28.16
CA ARG A 198 5.88 35.82 26.91
C ARG A 198 5.43 34.82 25.84
N GLU A 199 6.10 33.67 25.75
CA GLU A 199 5.77 32.59 24.83
C GLU A 199 4.46 31.90 25.23
N LYS A 200 4.22 31.74 26.55
CA LYS A 200 2.97 31.18 27.09
C LYS A 200 1.77 32.07 26.76
N ILE A 201 1.91 33.39 26.94
CA ILE A 201 0.86 34.36 26.59
C ILE A 201 0.59 34.33 25.08
N ALA A 202 1.63 34.35 24.25
CA ALA A 202 1.48 34.31 22.80
C ALA A 202 0.84 33.01 22.27
N ALA A 203 1.10 31.87 22.92
CA ALA A 203 0.47 30.59 22.59
C ALA A 203 -1.03 30.55 22.95
N GLN A 204 -1.50 31.37 23.89
CA GLN A 204 -2.91 31.47 24.29
C GLN A 204 -3.72 32.42 23.39
N VAL A 205 -3.06 33.29 22.62
CA VAL A 205 -3.75 34.17 21.67
C VAL A 205 -4.23 33.33 20.48
N PHE A 206 -5.48 33.57 20.05
CA PHE A 206 -6.14 32.87 18.93
C PHE A 206 -6.43 31.38 19.13
N GLN A 207 -6.52 30.91 20.39
CA GLN A 207 -7.05 29.58 20.67
C GLN A 207 -8.59 29.55 20.60
N PRO A 208 -9.21 28.48 20.08
CA PRO A 208 -10.65 28.29 20.12
C PRO A 208 -11.20 28.24 21.56
N HIS A 209 -12.37 28.84 21.81
CA HIS A 209 -13.04 28.83 23.12
C HIS A 209 -13.69 27.48 23.51
N TYR A 210 -13.62 26.48 22.62
CA TYR A 210 -14.16 25.14 22.84
C TYR A 210 -13.04 24.10 22.73
N ARG A 211 -13.19 22.97 23.44
CA ARG A 211 -12.25 21.85 23.33
C ARG A 211 -12.32 21.29 21.92
N LEU A 212 -11.21 21.34 21.20
CA LEU A 212 -11.10 20.73 19.89
C LEU A 212 -11.13 19.20 20.01
N PRO A 213 -11.74 18.48 19.04
CA PRO A 213 -11.58 17.05 18.93
C PRO A 213 -10.09 16.66 18.90
N THR A 214 -9.71 15.70 19.73
CA THR A 214 -8.33 15.17 19.80
C THR A 214 -8.08 14.05 18.80
N MET A 215 -9.15 13.44 18.29
CA MET A 215 -9.08 12.42 17.25
C MET A 215 -9.11 13.06 15.87
N SER A 216 -8.35 12.49 14.94
CA SER A 216 -8.46 12.87 13.53
C SER A 216 -9.79 12.39 12.95
N ILE A 217 -10.20 12.99 11.84
CA ILE A 217 -11.45 12.60 11.18
C ILE A 217 -11.39 11.17 10.64
N GLU A 218 -10.19 10.70 10.26
CA GLU A 218 -9.93 9.33 9.84
C GLU A 218 -10.02 8.37 11.03
N GLU A 219 -9.43 8.75 12.17
CA GLU A 219 -9.51 7.96 13.41
C GLU A 219 -10.97 7.82 13.86
N ALA A 220 -11.75 8.89 13.74
CA ALA A 220 -13.19 8.86 13.96
C ALA A 220 -13.90 7.90 12.99
N GLY A 221 -13.58 7.97 11.69
CA GLY A 221 -14.13 7.05 10.68
C GLY A 221 -13.79 5.58 10.95
N LEU A 222 -12.56 5.28 11.37
CA LEU A 222 -12.15 3.92 11.76
C LEU A 222 -12.88 3.44 13.01
N THR A 223 -13.08 4.31 14.01
CA THR A 223 -13.88 3.94 15.18
C THR A 223 -15.34 3.67 14.81
N GLU A 224 -15.91 4.43 13.86
CA GLU A 224 -17.26 4.22 13.36
C GLU A 224 -17.41 2.90 12.59
N MET A 225 -16.48 2.58 11.68
CA MET A 225 -16.44 1.27 11.00
C MET A 225 -16.35 0.11 12.00
N ASN A 226 -15.50 0.25 13.02
CA ASN A 226 -15.35 -0.77 14.05
C ASN A 226 -16.63 -0.93 14.89
N MET A 227 -17.35 0.15 15.18
CA MET A 227 -18.65 0.10 15.83
C MET A 227 -19.70 -0.60 14.95
N MET A 228 -19.68 -0.35 13.64
CA MET A 228 -20.58 -0.98 12.67
C MET A 228 -20.31 -2.48 12.52
N ASN A 229 -19.05 -2.90 12.40
CA ASN A 229 -18.67 -4.31 12.36
C ASN A 229 -19.12 -5.05 13.63
N LYS A 230 -18.87 -4.46 14.81
CA LYS A 230 -19.34 -5.02 16.10
C LYS A 230 -20.86 -5.10 16.19
N TRP A 231 -21.59 -4.22 15.51
CA TRP A 231 -23.05 -4.25 15.46
C TRP A 231 -23.55 -5.36 14.53
N GLN A 232 -22.93 -5.52 13.36
CA GLN A 232 -23.22 -6.62 12.45
C GLN A 232 -22.93 -7.99 13.09
N GLU A 233 -21.80 -8.16 13.76
CA GLU A 233 -21.45 -9.39 14.48
C GLU A 233 -22.47 -9.73 15.58
N ARG A 234 -22.94 -8.72 16.32
CA ARG A 234 -23.98 -8.91 17.34
C ARG A 234 -25.31 -9.34 16.73
N ASN A 235 -25.70 -8.76 15.58
CA ASN A 235 -26.92 -9.16 14.88
C ASN A 235 -26.84 -10.56 14.29
N VAL A 236 -25.69 -10.94 13.71
CA VAL A 236 -25.46 -12.29 13.20
C VAL A 236 -25.52 -13.29 14.34
N LYS A 237 -24.86 -13.01 15.48
CA LYS A 237 -24.96 -13.86 16.68
C LYS A 237 -26.38 -13.98 17.19
N LEU A 238 -27.13 -12.89 17.26
CA LEU A 238 -28.53 -12.91 17.69
C LEU A 238 -29.41 -13.74 16.73
N MET A 239 -29.15 -13.64 15.42
CA MET A 239 -29.85 -14.43 14.41
C MET A 239 -29.46 -15.92 14.48
N GLU A 240 -28.19 -16.23 14.73
CA GLU A 240 -27.69 -17.58 14.94
C GLU A 240 -28.27 -18.20 16.23
N GLU A 241 -28.34 -17.46 17.32
CA GLU A 241 -29.00 -17.83 18.58
C GLU A 241 -30.51 -18.06 18.39
N ALA A 242 -31.19 -17.21 17.60
CA ALA A 242 -32.59 -17.41 17.23
C ALA A 242 -32.79 -18.66 16.35
N SER A 243 -31.86 -18.92 15.43
CA SER A 243 -31.92 -20.08 14.53
C SER A 243 -31.56 -21.41 15.21
N SER A 244 -30.73 -21.37 16.25
CA SER A 244 -30.27 -22.56 16.97
C SER A 244 -31.21 -22.97 18.11
N SER A 245 -31.92 -22.03 18.73
CA SER A 245 -32.84 -22.30 19.84
C SER A 245 -34.19 -22.89 19.43
N TRP A 246 -34.62 -22.78 18.17
CA TRP A 246 -35.88 -23.36 17.66
C TRP A 246 -35.70 -24.61 16.79
N HIS A 247 -34.50 -24.88 16.25
CA HIS A 247 -34.27 -26.00 15.33
C HIS A 247 -33.67 -27.26 15.97
N ARG A 248 -33.32 -27.20 17.27
CA ARG A 248 -32.79 -28.35 18.04
C ARG A 248 -33.88 -29.18 18.72
N ASP A 249 -35.11 -28.68 18.81
CA ASP A 249 -36.25 -29.50 19.19
C ASP A 249 -36.64 -30.37 18.00
N ALA A 250 -36.38 -31.67 18.11
CA ALA A 250 -36.78 -32.65 17.11
C ALA A 250 -38.27 -32.45 16.76
N PRO A 251 -38.66 -32.52 15.47
CA PRO A 251 -40.06 -32.43 15.09
C PRO A 251 -40.85 -33.46 15.91
N LYS A 252 -41.77 -33.01 16.75
CA LYS A 252 -42.72 -33.93 17.41
C LYS A 252 -43.49 -34.63 16.30
N LEU A 253 -43.20 -35.92 16.11
CA LEU A 253 -43.93 -36.82 15.22
C LEU A 253 -45.42 -36.71 15.54
N ARG A 254 -46.25 -36.77 14.49
CA ARG A 254 -47.70 -36.71 14.61
C ARG A 254 -48.18 -37.87 15.51
N PRO A 255 -49.16 -37.67 16.42
CA PRO A 255 -49.69 -38.76 17.23
C PRO A 255 -50.33 -39.81 16.31
N GLY A 256 -49.70 -40.98 16.16
CA GLY A 256 -50.22 -42.10 15.37
C GLY A 256 -49.22 -42.86 14.49
N GLU A 257 -48.00 -42.35 14.31
CA GLU A 257 -46.90 -43.12 13.70
C GLU A 257 -45.84 -43.38 14.79
N GLU A 258 -46.17 -44.31 15.69
CA GLU A 258 -45.19 -44.88 16.61
C GLU A 258 -44.44 -46.00 15.89
N ASP A 259 -43.12 -45.84 15.89
CA ASP A 259 -42.14 -46.90 15.65
C ASP A 259 -42.39 -48.00 16.69
N ASP A 260 -43.19 -49.01 16.30
CA ASP A 260 -43.65 -50.12 17.14
C ASP A 260 -42.49 -50.80 17.88
N ASP A 261 -41.30 -50.80 17.28
CA ASP A 261 -40.09 -51.38 17.86
C ASP A 261 -39.58 -50.58 19.08
N ALA A 262 -39.60 -49.25 19.01
CA ALA A 262 -39.20 -48.40 20.12
C ALA A 262 -40.21 -48.39 21.27
N ALA A 263 -41.50 -48.58 20.97
CA ALA A 263 -42.54 -48.78 21.98
C ALA A 263 -42.41 -50.14 22.66
N GLN A 264 -42.14 -51.20 21.89
CA GLN A 264 -41.87 -52.54 22.43
C GLN A 264 -40.62 -52.59 23.30
N ASP A 265 -39.53 -51.91 22.90
CA ASP A 265 -38.30 -51.88 23.69
C ASP A 265 -38.48 -51.10 24.99
N LYS A 266 -39.26 -50.01 24.99
CA LYS A 266 -39.64 -49.31 26.22
C LYS A 266 -40.55 -50.15 27.11
N ALA A 267 -41.46 -50.93 26.53
CA ALA A 267 -42.33 -51.83 27.28
C ALA A 267 -41.52 -52.99 27.91
N ARG A 268 -40.60 -53.62 27.17
CA ARG A 268 -39.67 -54.63 27.71
C ARG A 268 -38.80 -54.05 28.83
N ALA A 269 -38.20 -52.87 28.61
CA ALA A 269 -37.40 -52.21 29.63
C ALA A 269 -38.21 -51.88 30.89
N TRP A 270 -39.51 -51.61 30.75
CA TRP A 270 -40.40 -51.38 31.88
C TRP A 270 -40.74 -52.68 32.61
N ASP A 271 -40.97 -53.78 31.90
CA ASP A 271 -41.18 -55.10 32.51
C ASP A 271 -39.92 -55.60 33.25
N ASP A 272 -38.73 -55.51 32.62
CA ASP A 272 -37.45 -55.85 33.25
C ASP A 272 -37.25 -55.05 34.56
N TRP A 273 -37.57 -53.76 34.54
CA TRP A 273 -37.50 -52.93 35.74
C TRP A 273 -38.51 -53.35 36.81
N LYS A 274 -39.71 -53.79 36.44
CA LYS A 274 -40.73 -54.26 37.40
C LYS A 274 -40.30 -55.55 38.08
N ASP A 275 -39.63 -56.43 37.36
CA ASP A 275 -39.07 -57.68 37.88
C ASP A 275 -37.91 -57.41 38.85
N ASP A 276 -37.04 -56.47 38.53
CA ASP A 276 -35.97 -56.01 39.42
C ASP A 276 -36.47 -55.23 40.65
N ASN A 277 -37.69 -54.67 40.58
CA ASN A 277 -38.30 -53.83 41.63
C ASN A 277 -39.62 -54.40 42.16
N PRO A 278 -39.59 -55.55 42.86
CA PRO A 278 -40.81 -56.15 43.41
C PRO A 278 -41.48 -55.19 44.40
N ARG A 279 -42.80 -55.02 44.28
CA ARG A 279 -43.58 -54.14 45.17
C ARG A 279 -43.33 -54.54 46.62
N GLY A 280 -42.91 -53.58 47.45
CA GLY A 280 -42.59 -53.82 48.86
C GLY A 280 -41.12 -54.17 49.13
N ALA A 281 -40.21 -54.04 48.15
CA ALA A 281 -38.78 -54.28 48.35
C ALA A 281 -38.15 -53.50 49.52
N GLY A 282 -38.68 -52.30 49.83
CA GLY A 282 -38.26 -51.47 50.95
C GLY A 282 -38.95 -51.74 52.30
N ASN A 283 -40.00 -52.57 52.35
CA ASN A 283 -40.79 -52.78 53.57
C ASN A 283 -40.52 -54.13 54.28
N LYS A 284 -39.61 -54.95 53.72
CA LYS A 284 -39.27 -56.29 54.24
C LYS A 284 -38.22 -56.31 55.38
N LYS A 285 -37.81 -55.14 55.89
CA LYS A 285 -36.99 -55.00 57.12
C LYS A 285 -37.74 -54.38 58.30
N LEU A 286 -39.04 -54.12 58.15
CA LEU A 286 -39.89 -53.54 59.19
C LEU A 286 -41.12 -54.43 59.43
N THR A 287 -40.86 -55.65 59.90
CA THR A 287 -41.83 -56.41 60.70
C THR A 287 -41.20 -56.72 62.06
N PRO A 288 -41.55 -55.94 63.10
CA PRO A 288 -41.20 -56.22 64.49
C PRO A 288 -42.02 -57.38 65.09
N CYS A 289 -41.43 -58.02 66.10
CA CYS A 289 -42.02 -58.93 67.10
C CYS A 289 -42.19 -60.41 66.72
N GLY A 290 -41.59 -61.25 67.57
CA GLY A 290 -41.63 -62.72 67.59
C GLY A 290 -40.41 -63.28 68.28
#